data_AF-A0A2X3EXX6-F1
#
_entry.id   AF-A0A2X3EXX6-F1
#
_cell.length_a   1.000
_cell.length_b   1.000
_cell.length_c   1.000
_cell.angle_alpha   90.00
_cell.angle_beta   90.00
_cell.angle_gamma   90.00
#
_symmetry.space_group_name_H-M   'P 1'
#
loop_
_entity.id
_entity.type
_entity.pdbx_description
1 polymer ?
#
loop_
_entity_poly.entity_id
_entity_poly.type
_entity_poly.pdbx_seq_one_letter_code
_entity_poly.pdbx_strand_id
1 'polypeptide(L)' 'MWVSSVDNGPMAQSLMDTGQVTWLREDGFRYRPNRNNISWMVCDMVEKPAKVAALMAQWLVNGWCGRPSSTSSCR' A
#
# COMPACT_ATOMS: atom_id res chain seq x y z
N MET A 1 -13.22 5.18 -6.15
CA MET A 1 -12.13 4.23 -5.80
C MET A 1 -11.25 4.96 -4.81
N TRP A 2 -10.94 4.39 -3.64
CA TRP A 2 -10.22 5.13 -2.59
C TRP A 2 -8.73 4.81 -2.64
N VAL A 3 -7.88 5.81 -2.46
CA VAL A 3 -6.42 5.64 -2.48
C VAL A 3 -5.81 6.22 -1.22
N SER A 4 -4.96 5.44 -0.56
CA SER A 4 -4.10 5.92 0.53
C SER A 4 -2.70 6.13 -0.03
N SER A 5 -2.27 7.38 -0.13
CA SER A 5 -0.95 7.76 -0.64
C SER A 5 -0.01 7.96 0.53
N VAL A 6 0.95 7.05 0.69
CA VAL A 6 1.95 7.07 1.76
C VAL A 6 3.24 7.65 1.21
N ASP A 7 3.52 8.90 1.54
CA ASP A 7 4.77 9.56 1.18
C ASP A 7 5.03 10.74 2.13
N ASN A 8 6.30 11.01 2.42
CA ASN A 8 6.70 12.20 3.18
C ASN A 8 6.59 13.47 2.33
N GLY A 9 6.75 13.35 1.01
CA GLY A 9 6.62 14.42 0.04
C GLY A 9 5.18 14.90 -0.12
N PRO A 10 4.99 16.17 -0.57
CA PRO A 10 3.66 16.71 -0.81
C PRO A 10 2.99 16.02 -1.99
N MET A 11 1.74 15.62 -1.78
CA MET A 11 0.86 15.16 -2.87
C MET A 11 0.39 16.34 -3.72
N ALA A 12 0.21 16.12 -5.03
CA ALA A 12 -0.31 17.14 -5.93
C ALA A 12 -1.72 17.57 -5.50
N GLN A 13 -1.96 18.89 -5.42
CA GLN A 13 -3.22 19.45 -4.94
C GLN A 13 -4.42 18.98 -5.77
N SER A 14 -4.25 18.84 -7.09
CA SER A 14 -5.29 18.33 -7.99
C SER A 14 -5.79 16.93 -7.63
N LEU A 15 -4.93 16.08 -7.02
CA LEU A 15 -5.32 14.76 -6.54
C LEU A 15 -6.08 14.85 -5.21
N MET A 16 -5.69 15.77 -4.34
CA MET A 16 -6.36 16.02 -3.06
C MET A 16 -7.76 16.60 -3.26
N ASP A 17 -7.94 17.48 -4.25
CA ASP A 17 -9.22 18.12 -4.57
C ASP A 17 -10.29 17.12 -5.05
N THR A 18 -9.87 15.94 -5.51
CA THR A 18 -10.81 14.86 -5.87
C THR A 18 -11.56 14.27 -4.66
N GLY A 19 -11.04 14.49 -3.45
CA GLY A 19 -11.58 13.91 -2.21
C GLY A 19 -11.42 12.39 -2.09
N GLN A 20 -10.84 11.70 -3.08
CA GLN A 20 -10.68 10.24 -3.09
C GLN A 20 -9.33 9.76 -2.52
N VAL A 21 -8.41 10.70 -2.29
CA VAL A 21 -7.04 10.45 -1.87
C VAL A 21 -6.85 10.85 -0.41
N THR A 22 -6.33 9.93 0.40
CA THR A 22 -5.87 10.20 1.76
C THR A 22 -4.35 10.26 1.75
N TRP A 23 -3.78 11.43 2.02
CA TRP A 23 -2.33 11.60 2.13
C TRP A 23 -1.85 11.23 3.55
N LEU A 24 -0.94 10.27 3.62
CA LEU A 24 -0.31 9.79 4.84
C LEU A 24 1.17 10.18 4.79
N ARG A 25 1.58 11.04 5.72
CA ARG A 25 2.96 11.58 5.81
C ARG A 25 3.88 10.62 6.56
N GLU A 26 4.08 9.44 5.97
CA GLU A 26 4.87 8.37 6.55
C GLU A 26 5.84 7.77 5.53
N ASP A 27 6.83 7.03 6.04
CA ASP A 27 7.76 6.27 5.22
C ASP A 27 7.10 4.96 4.75
N GLY A 28 7.06 4.73 3.43
CA GLY A 28 6.46 3.55 2.82
C GLY A 28 7.07 2.21 3.26
N PHE A 29 8.33 2.18 3.69
CA PHE A 29 8.98 0.97 4.23
C PHE A 29 8.58 0.68 5.68
N ARG A 30 8.16 1.70 6.44
CA ARG A 30 7.71 1.55 7.83
C ARG A 30 6.19 1.44 7.95
N TYR A 31 5.48 1.93 6.94
CA TYR A 31 4.04 1.90 6.91
C TYR A 31 3.50 0.48 7.01
N ARG A 32 2.51 0.32 7.89
CA ARG A 32 1.76 -0.93 8.04
C ARG A 32 0.28 -0.63 7.87
N PRO A 33 -0.38 -1.24 6.88
CA PRO A 33 -1.81 -1.05 6.72
C PRO A 33 -2.54 -1.64 7.92
N ASN A 34 -3.47 -0.88 8.50
CA ASN A 34 -4.36 -1.37 9.55
C ASN A 34 -5.52 -2.21 8.97
N ARG A 35 -5.79 -2.05 7.67
CA ARG A 35 -6.86 -2.73 6.95
C ARG A 35 -6.28 -3.82 6.06
N ASN A 36 -6.83 -5.04 6.15
CA ASN A 36 -6.42 -6.18 5.32
C ASN A 36 -7.29 -6.35 4.07
N ASN A 37 -8.18 -5.40 3.76
CA ASN A 37 -9.08 -5.46 2.60
C ASN A 37 -8.62 -4.58 1.43
N ILE A 38 -7.32 -4.34 1.31
CA ILE A 38 -6.75 -3.52 0.24
C ILE A 38 -6.65 -4.36 -1.02
N SER A 39 -7.36 -3.95 -2.08
CA SER A 39 -7.38 -4.71 -3.33
C SER A 39 -6.07 -4.59 -4.11
N TRP A 40 -5.44 -3.41 -4.06
CA TRP A 40 -4.27 -3.08 -4.87
C TRP A 40 -3.25 -2.30 -4.04
N MET A 41 -1.98 -2.68 -4.18
CA MET A 41 -0.84 -1.93 -3.68
C MET A 41 0.12 -1.71 -4.84
N VAL A 42 0.63 -0.48 -4.96
CA VAL A 42 1.60 -0.07 -5.98
C VAL A 42 2.73 0.64 -5.25
N CYS A 43 3.97 0.35 -5.66
CA CYS A 43 5.16 0.93 -5.08
C CYS A 43 6.09 1.41 -6.19
N ASP A 44 6.31 2.72 -6.27
CA ASP A 44 7.25 3.36 -7.19
C ASP A 44 8.35 4.11 -6.42
N MET A 45 8.94 3.43 -5.43
CA MET A 45 10.04 3.98 -4.63
C MET A 45 11.38 3.78 -5.36
N VAL A 46 12.14 4.86 -5.54
CA VAL A 46 13.50 4.82 -6.09
C VAL A 46 14.49 4.40 -4.99
N GLU A 47 14.54 3.09 -4.73
CA GLU A 47 15.41 2.47 -3.71
C GLU A 47 16.09 1.22 -4.25
N LYS A 48 16.97 0.60 -3.45
CA LYS A 48 17.63 -0.65 -3.84
C LYS A 48 16.59 -1.72 -4.22
N PRO A 49 16.70 -2.39 -5.38
CA PRO A 49 15.67 -3.33 -5.85
C PRO A 49 15.45 -4.49 -4.88
N ALA A 50 16.48 -4.93 -4.18
CA ALA A 50 16.37 -5.97 -3.14
C ALA A 50 15.50 -5.53 -1.94
N LYS A 51 15.55 -4.26 -1.54
CA LYS A 51 14.70 -3.73 -0.47
C LYS A 51 13.24 -3.62 -0.91
N VAL A 52 13.01 -3.13 -2.13
CA VAL A 52 11.66 -3.03 -2.70
C VAL A 52 11.05 -4.41 -2.84
N ALA A 53 11.80 -5.39 -3.37
CA ALA A 53 11.33 -6.77 -3.47
C ALA A 53 10.98 -7.38 -2.10
N ALA A 54 11.80 -7.12 -1.06
CA ALA A 54 11.51 -7.58 0.29
C ALA A 54 10.23 -6.96 0.87
N LEU A 55 10.00 -5.66 0.62
CA LEU A 55 8.76 -4.98 1.02
C LEU A 55 7.56 -5.60 0.29
N MET A 56 7.63 -5.75 -1.03
CA MET A 56 6.53 -6.35 -1.81
C MET A 56 6.21 -7.78 -1.33
N ALA A 57 7.24 -8.58 -1.06
CA ALA A 57 7.08 -9.92 -0.51
C ALA A 57 6.38 -9.90 0.86
N GLN A 58 6.75 -8.98 1.75
CA GLN A 58 6.10 -8.82 3.06
C GLN A 58 4.60 -8.51 2.92
N TRP A 59 4.22 -7.63 1.98
CA TRP A 59 2.82 -7.29 1.75
C TRP A 59 2.00 -8.48 1.23
N LEU A 60 2.58 -9.30 0.36
CA LEU A 60 1.94 -10.51 -0.16
C LEU A 60 1.82 -11.60 0.90
N VAL A 61 2.89 -11.87 1.67
CA VAL A 61 2.91 -12.91 2.71
C VAL A 61 1.93 -12.59 3.84
N ASN A 62 1.81 -11.32 4.23
CA ASN A 62 0.87 -10.90 5.26
C ASN A 62 -0.58 -10.75 4.76
N GLY A 63 -0.83 -10.94 3.46
CA GLY A 63 -2.16 -10.76 2.87
C GLY A 63 -2.67 -9.32 2.99
N TRP A 64 -1.77 -8.34 3.00
CA TRP A 64 -2.15 -6.92 3.11
C TRP A 64 -2.75 -6.38 1.82
N CYS A 65 -2.34 -6.92 0.68
CA CYS A 65 -2.87 -6.55 -0.64
C CYS A 65 -3.23 -7.77 -1.48
N GLY A 66 -4.26 -7.63 -2.30
CA GLY A 66 -4.72 -8.65 -3.23
C GLY A 66 -6.20 -8.95 -3.04
N ARG A 67 -6.80 -9.71 -3.97
CA ARG A 67 -8.18 -10.18 -3.75
C ARG A 67 -8.20 -10.98 -2.44
N PRO A 68 -9.22 -10.79 -1.57
CA PRO A 68 -9.54 -11.81 -0.60
C PRO A 68 -9.89 -13.06 -1.41
N SER A 69 -8.91 -13.93 -1.58
CA SER A 69 -9.15 -15.28 -2.03
C SER A 69 -9.96 -15.90 -0.89
N SER A 70 -11.25 -16.10 -1.15
CA SER A 70 -12.15 -16.95 -0.40
C SER A 70 -11.64 -18.40 -0.42
N THR A 71 -10.44 -18.65 0.11
CA THR A 71 -9.80 -19.95 0.09
C THR A 71 -9.17 -20.23 1.44
N SER A 72 -9.88 -21.09 2.18
CA SER A 72 -9.42 -22.05 3.19
C SER A 72 -8.69 -21.46 4.40
N SER A 73 -9.35 -21.19 5.53
CA SER A 73 -9.72 -22.23 6.50
C SER A 73 -9.34 -23.64 6.03
N CYS A 74 -8.11 -24.08 6.32
CA CYS A 74 -7.84 -25.51 6.45
C CYS A 74 -8.73 -26.03 7.59
N ARG A 75 -9.85 -26.65 7.22
CA ARG A 75 -10.35 -27.85 7.89
C ARG A 75 -10.05 -29.02 6.98
#